data_AF-A0A2I0TJ57-F1
#
_entry.id   AF-A0A2I0TJ57-F1
#
_cell.length_a   1.000
_cell.length_b   1.000
_cell.length_c   1.000
_cell.angle_alpha   90.00
_cell.angle_beta   90.00
_cell.angle_gamma   90.00
#
_symmetry.space_group_name_H-M   'P 1'
#
loop_
_entity.id
_entity.type
_entity.pdbx_description
1 polymer ?
#
loop_
_entity_poly.entity_id
_entity_poly.type
_entity_poly.pdbx_seq_one_letter_code
_entity_poly.pdbx_strand_id
1 'polypeptide(L)'
;MPGSLQVPSLEELDVQEVTVSSAVLKAAAHHYGSQCDRPNKEFMLCRWEEKDPRKCLREGRQVNQCALEFFRCTTVEAQVTKVKTDRPMPENAYHSRPRPEPNPPIEGELKPSPFGSRLFFWSW
;
A
#
# COMPACT_ATOMS: atom_id res chain seq x y z
N MET A 1 22.47 -4.29 -14.63
CA MET A 1 21.82 -5.56 -14.22
C MET A 1 20.75 -5.22 -13.20
N PRO A 2 19.53 -5.78 -13.25
CA PRO A 2 18.62 -5.59 -12.12
C PRO A 2 19.29 -6.16 -10.86
N GLY A 3 19.14 -5.45 -9.73
CA GLY A 3 19.75 -5.82 -8.46
C GLY A 3 19.17 -7.13 -7.90
N SER A 4 19.96 -7.82 -7.08
CA SER A 4 19.52 -9.01 -6.35
C SER A 4 18.40 -8.68 -5.34
N LEU A 5 17.38 -9.52 -5.26
CA LEU A 5 16.27 -9.36 -4.32
C LEU A 5 16.74 -9.60 -2.87
N GLN A 6 16.63 -8.59 -2.01
CA GLN A 6 16.93 -8.72 -0.58
C GLN A 6 15.75 -9.33 0.18
N VAL A 7 15.82 -10.63 0.49
CA VAL A 7 14.79 -11.37 1.24
C VAL A 7 15.23 -11.48 2.71
N PRO A 8 14.31 -11.36 3.69
CA PRO A 8 14.63 -11.57 5.11
C PRO A 8 15.10 -13.00 5.39
N SER A 9 15.78 -13.19 6.52
CA SER A 9 16.20 -14.52 6.99
C SER A 9 15.01 -15.36 7.46
N LEU A 10 15.17 -16.68 7.48
CA LEU A 10 14.13 -17.61 7.95
C LEU A 10 13.78 -17.38 9.43
N GLU A 11 14.79 -17.02 10.24
CA GLU A 11 14.62 -16.71 11.66
C GLU A 11 13.73 -15.49 11.90
N GLU A 12 13.76 -14.50 11.00
CA GLU A 12 12.89 -13.32 11.12
C GLU A 12 11.41 -13.65 10.82
N LEU A 13 11.19 -14.70 10.03
CA LEU A 13 9.87 -15.14 9.59
C LEU A 13 9.24 -16.17 10.54
N ASP A 14 10.03 -16.77 11.42
CA ASP A 14 9.54 -17.73 12.41
C ASP A 14 8.74 -17.01 13.51
N VAL A 15 7.42 -17.17 13.45
CA VAL A 15 6.47 -16.56 14.39
C VAL A 15 5.43 -17.62 14.74
N GLN A 16 5.00 -17.65 16.01
CA GLN A 16 3.97 -18.59 16.47
C GLN A 16 2.68 -18.45 15.67
N GLU A 17 2.25 -19.52 15.01
CA GLU A 17 1.03 -19.51 14.19
C GLU A 17 -0.26 -19.61 15.01
N VAL A 18 -1.34 -19.04 14.48
CA VAL A 18 -2.70 -19.20 15.04
C VAL A 18 -3.32 -20.47 14.45
N THR A 19 -3.15 -21.60 15.15
CA THR A 19 -3.61 -22.92 14.69
C THR A 19 -5.11 -23.14 14.96
N VAL A 20 -5.96 -22.41 14.27
CA VAL A 20 -7.42 -22.53 14.35
C VAL A 20 -8.04 -22.77 12.98
N SER A 21 -9.20 -23.42 12.93
CA SER A 21 -9.91 -23.64 11.67
C SER A 21 -10.53 -22.33 11.15
N SER A 22 -10.75 -22.27 9.84
CA SER A 22 -11.41 -21.12 9.20
C SER A 22 -12.82 -20.86 9.73
N ALA A 23 -13.54 -21.91 10.17
CA ALA A 23 -14.85 -21.80 10.78
C ALA A 23 -14.79 -21.04 12.12
N VAL A 24 -13.81 -21.35 12.97
CA VAL A 24 -13.60 -20.67 14.27
C VAL A 24 -13.20 -19.22 14.05
N LEU A 25 -12.27 -18.94 13.13
CA LEU A 25 -11.89 -17.57 12.78
C LEU A 25 -13.06 -16.75 12.27
N LYS A 26 -13.90 -17.34 11.41
CA LYS A 26 -15.07 -16.64 10.86
C LYS A 26 -16.11 -16.33 11.93
N ALA A 27 -16.36 -17.27 12.85
CA ALA A 27 -17.27 -17.04 13.97
C ALA A 27 -16.73 -15.94 14.90
N ALA A 28 -15.43 -15.92 15.15
CA ALA A 28 -14.79 -14.93 16.02
C ALA A 28 -14.49 -13.58 15.34
N ALA A 29 -14.60 -13.49 14.00
CA ALA A 29 -14.14 -12.33 13.22
C ALA A 29 -14.74 -11.00 13.69
N HIS A 30 -16.01 -10.99 14.07
CA HIS A 30 -16.67 -9.78 14.58
C HIS A 30 -16.07 -9.29 15.90
N HIS A 31 -15.77 -10.20 16.83
CA HIS A 31 -15.18 -9.87 18.13
C HIS A 31 -13.68 -9.58 18.02
N TYR A 32 -12.98 -10.33 17.17
CA TYR A 32 -11.58 -10.12 16.88
C TYR A 32 -11.34 -8.74 16.25
N GLY A 33 -12.17 -8.37 15.27
CA GLY A 33 -12.09 -7.07 14.61
C GLY A 33 -12.28 -5.90 15.58
N SER A 34 -13.09 -6.07 16.62
CA SER A 34 -13.27 -5.02 17.64
C SER A 34 -12.13 -4.91 18.65
N GLN A 35 -11.55 -6.03 19.09
CA GLN A 35 -10.52 -6.02 20.12
C GLN A 35 -9.13 -5.72 19.54
N CYS A 36 -8.84 -6.28 18.37
CA CYS A 36 -7.57 -6.12 17.69
C CYS A 36 -7.61 -5.05 16.58
N ASP A 37 -8.56 -4.09 16.65
CA ASP A 37 -8.76 -3.07 15.60
C ASP A 37 -7.48 -2.26 15.33
N ARG A 38 -6.81 -1.81 16.40
CA ARG A 38 -5.62 -0.96 16.31
C ARG A 38 -4.46 -1.64 15.58
N PRO A 39 -3.90 -2.78 16.06
CA PRO A 39 -2.77 -3.42 15.38
C PRO A 39 -3.12 -3.86 13.95
N ASN A 40 -4.36 -4.29 13.70
CA ASN A 40 -4.81 -4.68 12.36
C ASN A 40 -4.82 -3.49 11.40
N LYS A 41 -5.35 -2.34 11.82
CA LYS A 41 -5.37 -1.14 11.00
C LYS A 41 -3.97 -0.58 10.74
N GLU A 42 -3.05 -0.62 11.71
CA GLU A 42 -1.66 -0.18 11.51
C GLU A 42 -0.91 -1.06 10.51
N PHE A 43 -1.12 -2.37 10.57
CA PHE A 43 -0.58 -3.29 9.59
C PHE A 43 -1.15 -3.04 8.19
N MET A 44 -2.47 -2.85 8.10
CA MET A 44 -3.13 -2.58 6.82
C MET A 44 -2.67 -1.23 6.24
N LEU A 45 -2.59 -0.18 7.04
CA LEU A 45 -2.04 1.13 6.64
C LEU A 45 -0.61 0.98 6.11
N CYS A 46 0.28 0.31 6.86
CA CYS A 46 1.64 0.03 6.40
C CYS A 46 1.67 -0.64 5.03
N ARG A 47 0.89 -1.72 4.89
CA ARG A 47 0.86 -2.50 3.66
C ARG A 47 0.36 -1.69 2.48
N TRP A 48 -0.64 -0.83 2.69
CA TRP A 48 -1.19 0.03 1.63
C TRP A 48 -0.28 1.19 1.26
N GLU A 49 0.42 1.76 2.24
CA GLU A 49 1.32 2.89 2.06
C GLU A 49 2.65 2.44 1.45
N GLU A 50 3.35 1.49 2.06
CA GLU A 50 4.67 1.05 1.63
C GLU A 50 4.63 0.08 0.45
N LYS A 51 3.58 -0.74 0.34
CA LYS A 51 3.34 -1.70 -0.76
C LYS A 51 4.38 -2.82 -0.89
N ASP A 52 5.35 -2.86 0.02
CA ASP A 52 6.32 -3.93 0.19
C ASP A 52 6.04 -4.71 1.49
N PRO A 53 5.74 -6.02 1.43
CA PRO A 53 5.40 -6.79 2.65
C PRO A 53 6.58 -6.97 3.62
N ARG A 54 7.83 -6.85 3.13
CA ARG A 54 9.05 -7.07 3.93
C ARG A 54 9.26 -6.00 4.99
N LYS A 55 8.83 -4.77 4.71
CA LYS A 55 8.99 -3.63 5.61
C LYS A 55 7.94 -3.65 6.74
N CYS A 56 6.76 -4.23 6.47
CA CYS A 56 5.64 -4.34 7.41
C CYS A 56 5.65 -5.60 8.32
N LEU A 57 6.77 -6.33 8.41
CA LEU A 57 6.82 -7.58 9.18
C LEU A 57 6.67 -7.36 10.69
N ARG A 58 7.09 -6.19 11.20
CA ARG A 58 6.99 -5.85 12.62
C ARG A 58 5.54 -5.70 13.05
N GLU A 59 4.74 -5.01 12.25
CA GLU A 59 3.31 -4.83 12.46
C GLU A 59 2.56 -6.15 12.28
N GLY A 60 2.99 -6.99 11.33
CA GLY A 60 2.46 -8.35 11.17
C GLY A 60 2.63 -9.20 12.43
N ARG A 61 3.79 -9.08 13.12
CA ARG A 61 4.03 -9.75 14.41
C ARG A 61 3.08 -9.26 15.51
N GLN A 62 2.77 -7.97 15.54
CA GLN A 62 1.83 -7.41 16.51
C GLN A 62 0.39 -7.88 16.27
N VAL A 63 -0.02 -8.00 15.00
CA VAL A 63 -1.32 -8.58 14.62
C VAL A 63 -1.42 -10.02 15.11
N ASN A 64 -0.37 -10.81 14.89
CA ASN A 64 -0.32 -12.20 15.29
C ASN A 64 -0.36 -12.36 16.82
N GLN A 65 0.42 -11.54 17.54
CA GLN A 65 0.38 -11.48 19.00
C GLN A 65 -1.03 -11.16 19.52
N CYS A 66 -1.70 -10.15 18.95
CA CYS A 66 -3.06 -9.80 19.35
C CYS A 66 -4.06 -10.94 19.08
N ALA A 67 -3.91 -11.66 17.97
CA ALA A 67 -4.74 -12.83 17.68
C ALA A 67 -4.54 -13.96 18.71
N LEU A 68 -3.30 -14.26 19.08
CA LEU A 68 -2.99 -15.27 20.10
C LEU A 68 -3.53 -14.89 21.48
N GLU A 69 -3.42 -13.62 21.87
CA GLU A 69 -3.98 -13.11 23.12
C GLU A 69 -5.51 -13.13 23.12
N PHE A 70 -6.14 -12.76 21.99
CA PHE A 70 -7.59 -12.81 21.81
C PHE A 70 -8.16 -14.23 21.98
N PHE A 71 -7.53 -15.23 21.36
CA PHE A 71 -7.97 -16.62 21.51
C PHE A 71 -7.62 -17.22 22.89
N ARG A 72 -6.80 -16.54 23.70
CA ARG A 72 -6.50 -16.90 25.10
C ARG A 72 -7.47 -16.27 26.11
N CYS A 73 -7.95 -15.05 25.86
CA CYS A 73 -8.79 -14.27 26.76
C CYS A 73 -10.15 -13.93 26.12
N THR A 74 -11.15 -14.81 26.23
CA THR A 74 -12.49 -14.55 25.69
C THR A 74 -13.37 -13.73 26.65
N THR A 75 -13.37 -12.40 26.58
CA THR A 75 -14.49 -11.48 26.94
C THR A 75 -14.31 -10.09 26.31
N VAL A 76 -15.41 -9.32 26.13
CA VAL A 76 -15.68 -8.40 24.99
C VAL A 76 -15.96 -6.96 25.42
N GLU A 77 -15.53 -5.95 24.63
CA GLU A 77 -16.27 -4.71 24.23
C GLU A 77 -15.63 -4.03 22.98
N ALA A 78 -16.37 -3.18 22.23
CA ALA A 78 -16.02 -2.72 20.86
C ALA A 78 -16.38 -1.26 20.52
N GLN A 79 -15.44 -0.50 19.91
CA GLN A 79 -15.69 0.79 19.22
C GLN A 79 -14.70 1.05 18.06
N VAL A 80 -15.08 1.88 17.08
CA VAL A 80 -14.28 2.20 15.88
C VAL A 80 -13.23 3.27 16.20
N THR A 81 -11.95 2.98 15.96
CA THR A 81 -10.85 3.91 16.25
C THR A 81 -10.17 4.47 14.99
N LYS A 82 -9.81 5.76 15.03
CA LYS A 82 -8.84 6.39 14.12
C LYS A 82 -7.45 6.05 14.65
N VAL A 83 -6.59 5.47 13.83
CA VAL A 83 -5.28 5.03 14.27
C VAL A 83 -4.21 6.03 13.87
N LYS A 84 -3.43 6.47 14.87
CA LYS A 84 -2.33 7.41 14.71
C LYS A 84 -1.03 6.61 14.74
N THR A 85 -0.34 6.53 13.62
CA THR A 85 0.96 5.85 13.50
C THR A 85 2.10 6.85 13.65
N ASP A 86 3.16 6.48 14.37
CA ASP A 86 4.36 7.33 14.54
C ASP A 86 5.33 7.27 13.33
N ARG A 87 5.06 6.40 12.36
CA ARG A 87 5.89 6.24 11.15
C ARG A 87 5.61 7.34 10.13
N PRO A 88 6.64 7.87 9.45
CA PRO A 88 6.46 8.85 8.38
C PRO A 88 5.88 8.18 7.12
N MET A 89 4.94 8.86 6.46
CA MET A 89 4.37 8.45 5.18
C MET A 89 5.49 8.30 4.12
N PRO A 90 5.52 7.22 3.33
CA PRO A 90 6.54 7.05 2.29
C PRO A 90 6.30 8.04 1.14
N GLU A 91 7.33 8.81 0.77
CA GLU A 91 7.26 9.79 -0.31
C GLU A 91 7.08 9.14 -1.69
N ASN A 92 7.65 7.94 -1.90
CA ASN A 92 7.50 7.14 -3.12
C ASN A 92 7.50 5.64 -2.81
N ALA A 93 6.30 5.11 -2.54
CA ALA A 93 6.08 3.70 -2.19
C ALA A 93 6.63 2.70 -3.22
N TYR A 94 6.47 3.00 -4.50
CA TYR A 94 6.80 2.06 -5.58
C TYR A 94 8.24 2.20 -6.10
N HIS A 95 9.04 3.10 -5.52
CA HIS A 95 10.34 3.47 -6.06
C HIS A 95 10.25 3.81 -7.56
N SER A 96 9.18 4.56 -7.93
CA SER A 96 8.88 4.95 -9.30
C SER A 96 9.98 5.86 -9.85
N ARG A 97 10.30 5.72 -11.14
CA ARG A 97 11.16 6.68 -11.84
C ARG A 97 10.43 8.03 -12.02
N PRO A 98 11.17 9.14 -12.19
CA PRO A 98 10.56 10.41 -12.55
C PRO A 98 9.70 10.26 -13.80
N ARG A 99 8.53 10.93 -13.80
CA ARG A 99 7.69 11.02 -15.00
C ARG A 99 8.48 11.78 -16.09
N PRO A 100 8.40 11.37 -17.36
CA PRO A 100 8.94 12.16 -18.47
C PRO A 100 8.34 13.57 -18.49
N GLU A 101 9.12 14.54 -18.95
CA GLU A 101 8.61 15.90 -19.10
C GLU A 101 7.46 15.92 -20.13
N PRO A 102 6.36 16.65 -19.87
CA PRO A 102 5.28 16.79 -20.82
C PRO A 102 5.76 17.55 -22.06
N ASN A 103 5.21 17.20 -23.22
CA ASN A 103 5.45 17.98 -24.43
C ASN A 103 4.97 19.43 -24.21
N PRO A 104 5.69 20.44 -24.74
CA PRO A 104 5.27 21.82 -24.58
C PRO A 104 3.88 22.05 -25.20
N PRO A 105 2.98 22.78 -24.53
CA PRO A 105 1.70 23.15 -25.11
C PRO A 105 1.92 24.12 -26.29
N ILE A 106 1.03 24.04 -27.28
CA ILE A 106 1.00 25.03 -28.37
C ILE A 106 0.31 26.28 -27.83
N GLU A 107 1.10 27.29 -27.47
CA GLU A 107 0.60 28.58 -26.97
C GLU A 107 0.65 29.64 -28.08
N GLY A 108 -0.48 30.30 -28.34
CA GLY A 108 -0.63 31.37 -29.32
C GLY A 108 -1.87 31.22 -30.21
N GLU A 109 -2.33 32.32 -30.81
CA GLU A 109 -3.41 32.27 -31.79
C GLU A 109 -2.95 31.55 -33.05
N LEU A 110 -3.76 30.60 -33.54
CA LEU A 110 -3.49 29.89 -34.79
C LEU A 110 -3.61 30.87 -35.96
N LYS A 111 -2.47 31.33 -36.46
CA LYS A 111 -2.42 32.18 -37.66
C LYS A 111 -2.73 31.34 -38.91
N PRO A 112 -3.43 31.91 -39.92
CA PRO A 112 -3.56 31.28 -41.22
C PRO A 112 -2.18 30.94 -41.79
N SER A 113 -2.08 29.82 -42.51
CA SER A 113 -0.85 29.45 -43.20
C SER A 113 -0.40 30.59 -44.13
N PRO A 114 0.87 31.05 -44.07
CA PRO A 114 1.34 32.22 -44.85
C PRO A 114 1.10 32.11 -46.36
N PHE A 115 1.04 30.88 -46.86
CA PHE A 115 1.05 30.53 -48.27
C PHE A 115 -0.05 29.51 -48.62
N GLY A 116 -1.17 29.55 -47.89
CA GLY A 116 -2.27 28.60 -48.11
C GLY A 116 -1.82 27.14 -48.13
N SER A 117 -2.34 26.37 -49.08
CA SER A 117 -2.09 24.94 -49.20
C SER A 117 -0.71 24.56 -49.76
N ARG A 118 0.05 25.51 -50.33
CA ARG A 118 1.28 25.26 -51.12
C ARG A 118 1.17 24.06 -52.07
N LEU A 119 -0.02 23.85 -52.64
CA LEU A 119 -0.27 22.77 -53.59
C LEU A 119 0.27 23.16 -54.97
N PHE A 120 0.77 22.15 -55.71
CA PHE A 120 1.46 22.26 -57.01
C PHE A 120 0.86 23.24 -58.03
N PHE A 121 -0.45 23.48 -58.00
CA PHE A 121 -1.15 24.36 -58.96
C PHE A 121 -0.94 25.87 -58.72
N TRP A 122 -0.45 26.26 -57.55
CA TRP A 122 -0.19 27.67 -57.20
C TRP A 122 1.32 27.86 -57.13
N SER A 123 1.93 28.29 -58.23
CA SER A 123 3.36 28.62 -58.30
C SER A 123 3.63 29.93 -57.54
N TRP A 124 4.44 29.81 -56.49
CA TRP A 124 4.96 30.92 -55.67
C TRP A 124 6.01 31.73 -56.42
#